data_AF-A0A0F9B2S4-F1
#
_entry.id   AF-A0A0F9B2S4-F1
#
_cell.length_a   1.000
_cell.length_b   1.000
_cell.length_c   1.000
_cell.angle_alpha   90.00
_cell.angle_beta   90.00
_cell.angle_gamma   90.00
#
_symmetry.space_group_name_H-M   'P 1'
#
loop_
_entity.id
_entity.type
_entity.pdbx_description
1 polymer ?
#
loop_
_entity_poly.entity_id
_entity_poly.type
_entity_poly.pdbx_seq_one_letter_code
_entity_poly.pdbx_strand_id
1 'polypeptide(L)'
;MSLRRLNDWVSGYIEYSQETESPLSYHVWTGISLLAAALQRRVYIRWGYEILYPNMYIVLVGPSGKCRKGSAMNLGKDIITGLGI
;
A
#
# COMPACT_ATOMS: atom_id res chain seq x y z
N MET A 1 -2.24 19.77 16.72
CA MET A 1 -1.52 18.63 16.11
C MET A 1 -2.38 17.39 16.26
N SER A 2 -2.79 16.72 15.18
CA SER A 2 -3.51 15.46 15.33
C SER A 2 -2.57 14.38 15.86
N LEU A 3 -2.99 13.65 16.89
CA LEU A 3 -2.24 12.50 17.40
C LEU A 3 -2.16 11.41 16.33
N ARG A 4 -0.94 10.95 16.05
CA ARG A 4 -0.69 9.82 15.15
C ARG A 4 -1.18 8.54 15.84
N ARG A 5 -2.05 7.76 15.19
CA ARG A 5 -2.56 6.49 15.75
C ARG A 5 -1.57 5.33 15.64
N LEU A 6 -0.74 5.33 14.60
CA LEU A 6 0.24 4.29 14.30
C LEU A 6 1.63 4.92 14.22
N ASN A 7 2.64 4.28 14.81
CA ASN A 7 4.03 4.75 14.72
C ASN A 7 4.55 4.69 13.28
N ASP A 8 4.25 3.59 12.58
CA ASP A 8 4.55 3.39 11.18
C ASP A 8 3.35 2.77 10.45
N TRP A 9 3.04 3.29 9.26
CA TRP A 9 1.88 2.84 8.49
C TRP A 9 2.09 1.46 7.91
N VAL A 10 3.24 1.21 7.28
CA VAL A 10 3.51 -0.04 6.56
C VAL A 10 3.56 -1.19 7.55
N SER A 11 4.23 -1.00 8.69
CA SER A 11 4.30 -1.99 9.77
C SER A 11 2.90 -2.29 10.34
N GLY A 12 2.10 -1.25 10.61
CA GLY A 12 0.73 -1.44 11.09
C GLY A 12 -0.19 -2.14 10.08
N TYR A 13 -0.02 -1.86 8.78
CA TYR A 13 -0.75 -2.57 7.72
C TYR A 13 -0.32 -4.04 7.62
N ILE A 14 0.97 -4.32 7.71
CA ILE A 14 1.50 -5.69 7.71
C ILE A 14 0.90 -6.47 8.87
N GLU A 15 0.94 -5.91 10.09
CA GLU A 15 0.34 -6.48 11.30
C GLU A 15 -1.16 -6.77 11.10
N TYR A 16 -1.91 -5.80 10.57
CA TYR A 16 -3.33 -5.97 10.24
C TYR A 16 -3.59 -7.15 9.27
N SER A 17 -2.64 -7.44 8.37
CA SER A 17 -2.78 -8.45 7.32
C SER A 17 -2.16 -9.83 7.66
N GLN A 18 -1.58 -10.01 8.85
CA GLN A 18 -0.80 -11.20 9.22
C GLN A 18 -1.58 -12.51 9.14
N GLU A 19 -2.89 -12.47 9.38
CA GLU A 19 -3.76 -13.65 9.38
C GLU A 19 -4.13 -14.16 7.96
N THR A 20 -3.52 -13.60 6.90
CA THR A 20 -3.75 -14.10 5.53
C THR A 20 -2.63 -14.97 5.01
N GLU A 21 -2.98 -15.92 4.15
CA GLU A 21 -2.05 -16.85 3.50
C GLU A 21 -1.13 -16.19 2.44
N SER A 22 -1.29 -14.89 2.17
CA SER A 22 -0.52 -14.22 1.12
C SER A 22 0.92 -13.97 1.61
N PRO A 23 1.93 -14.06 0.72
CA PRO A 23 3.30 -13.74 1.09
C PRO A 23 3.44 -12.32 1.65
N LEU A 24 4.32 -12.14 2.64
CA LEU A 24 4.62 -10.83 3.24
C LEU A 24 4.95 -9.76 2.19
N SER A 25 5.69 -10.13 1.14
CA SER A 25 6.04 -9.20 0.07
C SER A 25 4.81 -8.58 -0.61
N TYR A 26 3.71 -9.33 -0.75
CA TYR A 26 2.48 -8.81 -1.33
C TYR A 26 1.85 -7.77 -0.42
N HIS A 27 1.83 -8.01 0.89
CA HIS A 27 1.30 -7.04 1.85
C HIS A 27 2.17 -5.78 1.95
N VAL A 28 3.50 -5.92 1.94
CA VAL A 28 4.41 -4.77 1.89
C VAL A 28 4.06 -3.87 0.70
N TRP A 29 3.96 -4.46 -0.49
CA TRP A 29 3.68 -3.70 -1.71
C TRP A 29 2.24 -3.16 -1.77
N THR A 30 1.25 -3.89 -1.26
CA THR A 30 -0.11 -3.34 -1.11
C THR A 30 -0.14 -2.16 -0.15
N GLY A 31 0.50 -2.27 1.03
CA GLY A 31 0.55 -1.19 2.02
C GLY A 31 1.24 0.07 1.51
N ILE A 32 2.32 -0.10 0.74
CA ILE A 32 3.01 0.99 0.04
C ILE A 32 2.11 1.62 -1.04
N SER A 33 1.38 0.80 -1.80
CA SER A 33 0.41 1.28 -2.80
C SER A 33 -0.65 2.19 -2.19
N LEU A 34 -1.22 1.76 -1.05
CA LEU A 34 -2.21 2.55 -0.30
C LEU A 34 -1.65 3.89 0.17
N LEU A 35 -0.40 3.88 0.67
CA LEU A 35 0.27 5.10 1.09
C LEU A 35 0.47 6.05 -0.09
N ALA A 36 0.99 5.55 -1.21
CA ALA A 36 1.16 6.32 -2.44
C ALA A 36 -0.15 6.99 -2.89
N ALA A 37 -1.23 6.21 -2.95
CA ALA A 37 -2.53 6.69 -3.36
C ALA A 37 -3.10 7.74 -2.39
N ALA A 38 -2.93 7.55 -1.08
CA ALA A 38 -3.35 8.53 -0.06
C ALA A 38 -2.53 9.84 -0.10
N LEU A 39 -1.26 9.78 -0.49
CA LEU A 39 -0.39 10.96 -0.61
C LEU A 39 -0.78 11.87 -1.80
N GLN A 40 -1.38 11.31 -2.85
CA GLN A 40 -1.79 12.04 -4.05
C GLN A 40 -0.64 12.94 -4.57
N ARG A 41 -0.92 14.21 -4.92
CA ARG A 41 0.09 15.20 -5.33
C ARG A 41 0.56 16.11 -4.18
N ARG A 42 0.44 15.66 -2.93
CA ARG A 42 0.76 16.48 -1.74
C ARG A 42 2.18 16.28 -1.24
N VAL A 43 2.79 15.13 -1.54
CA VAL A 43 4.17 14.81 -1.17
C VAL A 43 4.94 14.46 -2.43
N TYR A 44 6.15 14.99 -2.53
CA TYR A 44 7.00 14.81 -3.70
C TYR A 44 8.47 14.98 -3.32
N ILE A 45 9.35 14.48 -4.18
CA ILE A 45 10.78 14.78 -4.14
C ILE A 45 11.18 15.57 -5.39
N ARG A 46 12.19 16.43 -5.25
CA ARG A 46 12.79 17.12 -6.39
C ARG A 46 13.88 16.23 -6.98
N TRP A 47 13.77 15.94 -8.28
CA TRP A 47 14.74 15.15 -9.03
C TRP A 47 15.30 15.99 -10.17
N GLY A 48 16.39 16.72 -9.89
CA GLY A 48 16.91 17.73 -10.81
C GLY A 48 15.86 18.82 -11.06
N TYR A 49 15.44 18.99 -12.31
CA TYR A 49 14.41 19.95 -12.72
C TYR A 49 12.99 19.41 -12.58
N GLU A 50 12.82 18.12 -12.33
CA GLU A 50 11.53 17.45 -12.29
C GLU A 50 11.01 17.26 -10.85
N ILE A 51 9.69 17.12 -10.73
CA ILE A 51 9.01 16.77 -9.48
C ILE A 51 8.51 15.33 -9.59
N LEU A 52 8.98 14.46 -8.70
CA LEU A 52 8.52 13.08 -8.63
C LEU A 52 7.49 12.93 -7.51
N TYR A 53 6.27 12.59 -7.91
CA TYR A 53 5.20 12.18 -7.02
C TYR A 53 5.23 10.65 -6.83
N PRO A 54 4.70 10.13 -5.71
CA PRO A 54 4.61 8.70 -5.46
C PRO A 54 3.45 8.06 -6.25
N ASN A 55 3.41 8.26 -7.58
CA ASN A 55 2.45 7.64 -8.47
C ASN A 55 2.94 6.22 -8.84
N MET A 56 2.83 5.29 -7.89
CA MET A 56 3.37 3.95 -8.04
C MET A 56 2.39 3.02 -8.77
N TYR A 57 2.85 2.39 -9.85
CA TYR A 57 2.15 1.30 -10.51
C TYR A 57 2.78 -0.03 -10.07
N ILE A 58 2.04 -0.81 -9.27
CA ILE A 58 2.54 -2.01 -8.60
C ILE A 58 1.79 -3.24 -9.12
N VAL A 59 2.53 -4.28 -9.51
CA VAL A 59 1.98 -5.54 -10.01
C VAL A 59 2.46 -6.70 -9.13
N LEU A 60 1.52 -7.46 -8.57
CA LEU A 60 1.82 -8.66 -7.79
C LEU A 60 1.87 -9.89 -8.70
N VAL A 61 3.05 -10.52 -8.80
CA VAL A 61 3.29 -11.67 -9.68
C VAL A 61 3.60 -12.92 -8.88
N GLY A 62 3.04 -14.05 -9.30
CA GLY A 62 3.33 -15.37 -8.74
C GLY A 62 2.43 -16.47 -9.31
N PRO A 63 2.69 -17.74 -8.99
CA PRO A 63 1.88 -18.87 -9.44
C PRO A 63 0.39 -18.71 -9.11
N SER A 64 -0.50 -19.19 -10.00
CA SER A 64 -1.95 -19.18 -9.76
C SER A 64 -2.32 -20.09 -8.59
N GLY A 65 -3.35 -19.74 -7.83
CA GLY A 65 -3.87 -20.52 -6.69
C GLY A 65 -2.98 -20.58 -5.45
N LYS A 66 -1.65 -20.43 -5.57
CA LYS A 66 -0.70 -20.64 -4.47
C LYS A 66 -0.44 -19.41 -3.61
N CYS A 67 -0.24 -18.25 -4.24
CA CYS A 67 0.24 -17.04 -3.54
C CYS A 67 -0.89 -16.09 -3.11
N ARG A 68 -2.16 -16.48 -3.28
CA ARG A 68 -3.36 -15.70 -2.89
C ARG A 68 -3.30 -14.20 -3.24
N LYS A 69 -2.74 -13.85 -4.41
CA LYS A 69 -2.58 -12.47 -4.91
C LYS A 69 -3.84 -11.60 -4.73
N GLY A 70 -4.99 -12.16 -5.08
CA GLY A 70 -6.28 -11.46 -4.96
C GLY A 70 -6.64 -11.09 -3.53
N SER A 71 -6.29 -11.93 -2.55
CA SER A 71 -6.55 -11.67 -1.13
C SER A 71 -5.79 -10.43 -0.65
N ALA A 72 -4.48 -10.36 -0.93
CA ALA A 72 -3.66 -9.19 -0.60
C ALA A 72 -4.15 -7.91 -1.30
N MET A 73 -4.58 -7.97 -2.56
CA MET A 73 -5.10 -6.80 -3.28
C MET A 73 -6.46 -6.35 -2.75
N ASN A 74 -7.37 -7.28 -2.46
CA ASN A 74 -8.72 -6.97 -2.01
C ASN A 74 -8.69 -6.26 -0.64
N LEU A 75 -7.84 -6.71 0.29
CA LEU A 75 -7.64 -6.02 1.57
C LEU A 75 -7.29 -4.54 1.39
N GLY A 76 -6.36 -4.23 0.48
CA GLY A 76 -6.02 -2.84 0.20
C GLY A 76 -7.14 -2.09 -0.51
N LYS A 77 -7.78 -2.73 -1.48
CA LYS A 77 -8.91 -2.15 -2.23
C LYS A 77 -10.04 -1.72 -1.28
N ASP A 78 -10.38 -2.54 -0.31
CA ASP A 78 -11.46 -2.26 0.63
C ASP A 78 -11.12 -1.04 1.50
N ILE A 79 -9.87 -0.93 1.96
CA ILE A 79 -9.39 0.24 2.73
C ILE A 79 -9.51 1.51 1.90
N ILE A 80 -9.01 1.52 0.67
CA ILE A 80 -8.96 2.76 -0.11
C ILE A 80 -10.32 3.18 -0.67
N THR A 81 -11.17 2.21 -1.01
CA THR A 81 -12.55 2.49 -1.46
C THR A 81 -13.35 3.16 -0.33
N GLY A 82 -13.11 2.76 0.93
CA GLY A 82 -13.71 3.41 2.10
C GLY A 82 -13.29 4.86 2.33
N LEU A 83 -12.19 5.32 1.72
CA LEU A 83 -11.71 6.70 1.84
C LEU A 83 -12.36 7.66 0.83
N GLY A 84 -13.03 7.15 -0.22
CA GLY A 84 -13.69 7.97 -1.23
C GLY A 84 -12.74 8.83 -2.07
N ILE A 85 -11.47 8.39 -2.20
CA ILE A 85 -10.44 9.01 -3.04
C ILE A 85 -10.14 8.19 -4.28
#